data_AF-A0A2N3L0F4-F1
#
_entry.id   AF-A0A2N3L0F4-F1
#
_cell.length_a   1.000
_cell.length_b   1.000
_cell.length_c   1.000
_cell.angle_alpha   90.00
_cell.angle_beta   90.00
_cell.angle_gamma   90.00
#
_symmetry.space_group_name_H-M   'P 1'
#
loop_
_entity.id
_entity.type
_entity.pdbx_description
1 polymer ?
#
loop_
_entity_poly.entity_id
_entity_poly.type
_entity_poly.pdbx_seq_one_letter_code
_entity_poly.pdbx_strand_id
1 'polypeptide(L)'
;MAVFENLLQKIDSLRDVCAENIGSREIHEISVDVPQQPFDELYFIKTVAWCYVLFNETGPFIRFSGKLLRARPQAAEKYKEVKYFVQCARTVHAHNLLSSSSTDAQTKRYYEIWTMENGGKPCSWEKCSKALIKSMDEVLCEFQDGWRLRSEDESDRQELWRDYESEKRTSWDAHEFDPFVTQAANEAQLEDFNSAAFRKEGNRVERWRKLVRYFGSRESAEKAVRRVIQAEIFNTFGAPSDV
;
A
#
# COMPACT_ATOMS: atom_id res chain seq x y z
N MET A 1 22.71 -13.33 -3.92
CA MET A 1 22.45 -12.08 -4.66
C MET A 1 21.55 -12.31 -5.87
N ALA A 2 21.86 -13.27 -6.77
CA ALA A 2 21.07 -13.58 -7.98
C ALA A 2 19.54 -13.67 -7.83
N VAL A 3 19.01 -14.16 -6.70
CA VAL A 3 17.55 -14.32 -6.52
C VAL A 3 16.84 -12.97 -6.34
N PHE A 4 17.45 -12.03 -5.60
CA PHE A 4 16.86 -10.71 -5.36
C PHE A 4 17.07 -9.77 -6.56
N GLU A 5 18.18 -9.96 -7.29
CA GLU A 5 18.44 -9.26 -8.56
C GLU A 5 17.31 -9.46 -9.57
N ASN A 6 16.74 -10.67 -9.65
CA ASN A 6 15.59 -10.93 -10.52
C ASN A 6 14.36 -10.11 -10.12
N LEU A 7 14.07 -9.94 -8.82
CA LEU A 7 12.98 -9.06 -8.36
C LEU A 7 13.23 -7.61 -8.78
N LEU A 8 14.47 -7.12 -8.64
CA LEU A 8 14.84 -5.76 -9.04
C LEU A 8 14.68 -5.56 -10.55
N GLN A 9 15.15 -6.50 -11.36
CA GLN A 9 14.99 -6.48 -12.82
C GLN A 9 13.52 -6.44 -13.23
N LYS A 10 12.64 -7.17 -12.55
CA LYS A 10 11.19 -7.13 -12.81
C LYS A 10 10.57 -5.79 -12.46
N ILE A 11 11.01 -5.17 -11.36
CA ILE A 11 10.56 -3.82 -11.00
C ILE A 11 11.02 -2.80 -12.03
N ASP A 12 12.28 -2.88 -12.47
CA ASP A 12 12.79 -1.97 -13.50
C ASP A 12 12.06 -2.16 -14.83
N SER A 13 11.77 -3.40 -15.22
CA SER A 13 10.91 -3.67 -16.37
C SER A 13 9.50 -3.06 -16.21
N LEU A 14 8.89 -3.11 -15.04
CA LEU A 14 7.60 -2.44 -14.78
C LEU A 14 7.73 -0.91 -14.81
N ARG A 15 8.85 -0.34 -14.35
CA ARG A 15 9.15 1.11 -14.48
C ARG A 15 9.29 1.52 -15.93
N ASP A 16 9.91 0.68 -16.76
CA ASP A 16 10.07 0.96 -18.18
C ASP A 16 8.72 0.88 -18.92
N VAL A 17 7.86 -0.08 -18.57
CA VAL A 17 6.45 -0.09 -19.03
C VAL A 17 5.74 1.22 -18.69
N CYS A 18 5.95 1.78 -17.49
CA CYS A 18 5.40 3.10 -17.16
C CYS A 18 6.00 4.18 -18.08
N ALA A 19 7.32 4.24 -18.18
CA ALA A 19 8.01 5.29 -18.92
C ALA A 19 7.60 5.33 -20.40
N GLU A 20 7.47 4.17 -21.03
CA GLU A 20 7.07 4.03 -22.44
C GLU A 20 5.63 4.50 -22.70
N ASN A 21 4.75 4.41 -21.70
CA ASN A 21 3.32 4.63 -21.92
C ASN A 21 2.79 5.96 -21.36
N ILE A 22 3.35 6.44 -20.26
CA ILE A 22 2.91 7.67 -19.57
C ILE A 22 4.04 8.70 -19.41
N GLY A 23 5.23 8.41 -19.93
CA GLY A 23 6.36 9.33 -19.90
C GLY A 23 7.00 9.51 -18.51
N SER A 24 6.65 8.68 -17.53
CA SER A 24 7.16 8.76 -16.15
C SER A 24 7.42 7.39 -15.53
N ARG A 25 8.40 7.32 -14.62
CA ARG A 25 8.67 6.13 -13.80
C ARG A 25 7.88 6.22 -12.50
N GLU A 26 6.72 5.57 -12.46
CA GLU A 26 5.77 5.71 -11.34
C GLU A 26 6.09 4.87 -10.11
N ILE A 27 6.89 3.82 -10.26
CA ILE A 27 7.34 3.02 -9.11
C ILE A 27 8.54 3.75 -8.49
N HIS A 28 8.30 4.45 -7.38
CA HIS A 28 9.35 5.16 -6.67
C HIS A 28 10.47 4.22 -6.19
N GLU A 29 11.61 4.81 -5.86
CA GLU A 29 12.74 4.08 -5.30
C GLU A 29 12.37 3.45 -3.94
N ILE A 30 12.82 2.21 -3.71
CA ILE A 30 12.68 1.54 -2.43
C ILE A 30 13.87 1.94 -1.58
N SER A 31 13.62 2.68 -0.50
CA SER A 31 14.65 3.21 0.39
C SER A 31 15.27 2.18 1.33
N VAL A 32 14.70 0.98 1.40
CA VAL A 32 15.20 -0.12 2.24
C VAL A 32 16.26 -0.90 1.48
N ASP A 33 17.41 -1.12 2.12
CA ASP A 33 18.49 -1.91 1.56
C ASP A 33 18.05 -3.32 1.15
N VAL A 34 18.60 -3.80 0.03
CA VAL A 34 18.40 -5.17 -0.41
C VAL A 34 19.02 -6.14 0.62
N PRO A 35 18.27 -7.17 1.08
CA PRO A 35 18.78 -8.16 2.02
C PRO A 35 20.04 -8.85 1.50
N GLN A 36 21.06 -8.96 2.36
CA GLN A 36 22.34 -9.61 2.06
C GLN A 36 22.49 -10.90 2.84
N GLN A 37 23.08 -11.92 2.22
CA GLN A 37 23.33 -13.22 2.84
C GLN A 37 24.16 -13.09 4.13
N PRO A 38 24.03 -14.03 5.08
CA PRO A 38 23.37 -15.34 4.99
C PRO A 38 21.84 -15.30 5.06
N PHE A 39 21.17 -16.41 4.70
CA PHE A 39 19.71 -16.53 4.80
C PHE A 39 19.24 -16.82 6.23
N ASP A 40 19.54 -15.91 7.14
CA ASP A 40 19.13 -15.97 8.54
C ASP A 40 17.79 -15.24 8.78
N GLU A 41 17.39 -15.13 10.05
CA GLU A 41 16.19 -14.40 10.44
C GLU A 41 16.24 -12.93 10.02
N LEU A 42 17.40 -12.29 10.10
CA LEU A 42 17.58 -10.89 9.73
C LEU A 42 17.37 -10.70 8.22
N TYR A 43 17.87 -11.61 7.38
CA TYR A 43 17.59 -11.63 5.94
C TYR A 43 16.08 -11.69 5.68
N PHE A 44 15.38 -12.58 6.38
CA PHE A 44 13.94 -12.74 6.24
C PHE A 44 13.19 -11.46 6.64
N ILE A 45 13.53 -10.85 7.79
CA ILE A 45 12.92 -9.60 8.27
C ILE A 45 13.16 -8.45 7.27
N LYS A 46 14.38 -8.31 6.76
CA LYS A 46 14.71 -7.30 5.74
C LYS A 46 13.94 -7.55 4.44
N THR A 47 13.75 -8.81 4.05
CA THR A 47 12.94 -9.18 2.88
C THR A 47 11.48 -8.74 3.07
N VAL A 48 10.89 -9.03 4.24
CA VAL A 48 9.53 -8.60 4.59
C VAL A 48 9.40 -7.08 4.55
N ALA A 49 10.36 -6.35 5.14
CA ALA A 49 10.37 -4.89 5.14
C ALA A 49 10.44 -4.33 3.70
N TRP A 50 11.33 -4.87 2.88
CA TRP A 50 11.49 -4.47 1.49
C TRP A 50 10.20 -4.70 0.67
N CYS A 51 9.59 -5.88 0.79
CA CYS A 51 8.32 -6.19 0.12
C CYS A 51 7.18 -5.29 0.60
N TYR A 52 7.17 -4.93 1.88
CA TYR A 52 6.18 -4.01 2.44
C TYR A 52 6.26 -2.62 1.80
N VAL A 53 7.47 -2.08 1.66
CA VAL A 53 7.72 -0.79 0.99
C VAL A 53 7.26 -0.86 -0.46
N LEU A 54 7.60 -1.92 -1.20
CA LEU A 54 7.13 -2.13 -2.57
C LEU A 54 5.58 -2.11 -2.69
N PHE A 55 4.87 -2.76 -1.78
CA PHE A 55 3.40 -2.83 -1.89
C PHE A 55 2.66 -1.57 -1.45
N ASN A 56 3.28 -0.73 -0.62
CA ASN A 56 2.56 0.32 0.11
C ASN A 56 3.18 1.72 -0.04
N GLU A 57 4.46 1.83 -0.37
CA GLU A 57 5.21 3.10 -0.31
C GLU A 57 5.83 3.51 -1.65
N THR A 58 5.84 2.66 -2.67
CA THR A 58 6.36 3.00 -4.01
C THR A 58 5.32 3.66 -4.93
N GLY A 59 4.30 4.30 -4.36
CA GLY A 59 3.23 4.97 -5.10
C GLY A 59 2.08 4.03 -5.56
N PRO A 60 1.12 4.57 -6.32
CA PRO A 60 -0.13 3.87 -6.62
C PRO A 60 0.01 2.77 -7.68
N PHE A 61 1.09 2.74 -8.45
CA PHE A 61 1.25 1.85 -9.60
C PHE A 61 1.19 0.35 -9.24
N ILE A 62 1.93 -0.08 -8.21
CA ILE A 62 1.90 -1.48 -7.75
C ILE A 62 0.50 -1.86 -7.24
N ARG A 63 -0.14 -0.95 -6.50
CA ARG A 63 -1.51 -1.17 -6.00
C ARG A 63 -2.52 -1.25 -7.15
N PHE A 64 -2.37 -0.41 -8.17
CA PHE A 64 -3.20 -0.43 -9.38
C PHE A 64 -2.99 -1.70 -10.19
N SER A 65 -1.75 -2.17 -10.31
CA SER A 65 -1.40 -3.44 -10.97
C SER A 65 -2.17 -4.62 -10.36
N GLY A 66 -2.34 -4.63 -9.03
CA GLY A 66 -3.20 -5.60 -8.34
C GLY A 66 -4.68 -5.59 -8.78
N LYS A 67 -5.21 -4.46 -9.27
CA LYS A 67 -6.58 -4.39 -9.81
C LYS A 67 -6.67 -5.03 -11.20
N LEU A 68 -5.60 -4.98 -11.99
CA LEU A 68 -5.54 -5.61 -13.32
C LEU A 68 -5.70 -7.12 -13.22
N LEU A 69 -5.21 -7.70 -12.13
CA LEU A 69 -5.34 -9.13 -11.88
C LEU A 69 -6.78 -9.59 -11.61
N ARG A 70 -7.77 -8.69 -11.45
CA ARG A 70 -9.16 -9.09 -11.18
C ARG A 70 -9.78 -9.95 -12.28
N ALA A 71 -9.33 -9.80 -13.52
CA ALA A 71 -9.73 -10.66 -14.63
C ALA A 71 -9.08 -12.07 -14.57
N ARG A 72 -8.11 -12.28 -13.67
CA ARG A 72 -7.35 -13.52 -13.45
C ARG A 72 -7.48 -13.96 -11.98
N PRO A 73 -8.57 -14.65 -11.58
CA PRO A 73 -8.89 -14.90 -10.18
C PRO A 73 -7.76 -15.54 -9.35
N GLN A 74 -7.04 -16.51 -9.92
CA GLN A 74 -5.91 -17.16 -9.25
C GLN A 74 -4.76 -16.19 -8.97
N ALA A 75 -4.41 -15.33 -9.94
CA ALA A 75 -3.37 -14.32 -9.78
C ALA A 75 -3.78 -13.24 -8.77
N ALA A 76 -5.04 -12.80 -8.82
CA ALA A 76 -5.58 -11.86 -7.84
C ALA A 76 -5.53 -12.41 -6.42
N GLU A 77 -5.90 -13.68 -6.22
CA GLU A 77 -5.90 -14.30 -4.91
C GLU A 77 -4.47 -14.44 -4.38
N LYS A 78 -3.55 -14.92 -5.21
CA LYS A 78 -2.13 -15.00 -4.87
C LYS A 78 -1.55 -13.64 -4.47
N TYR A 79 -1.85 -12.58 -5.23
CA TYR A 79 -1.43 -11.23 -4.86
C TYR A 79 -1.97 -10.80 -3.49
N LYS A 80 -3.26 -11.05 -3.20
CA LYS A 80 -3.85 -10.73 -1.90
C LYS A 80 -3.19 -11.51 -0.77
N GLU A 81 -2.98 -12.81 -0.94
CA GLU A 81 -2.34 -13.69 0.04
C GLU A 81 -0.92 -13.21 0.38
N VAL A 82 -0.10 -12.98 -0.66
CA VAL A 82 1.28 -12.49 -0.48
C VAL A 82 1.30 -11.12 0.18
N LYS A 83 0.45 -10.18 -0.28
CA LYS A 83 0.35 -8.85 0.31
C LYS A 83 -0.10 -8.91 1.78
N TYR A 84 -1.09 -9.72 2.09
CA TYR A 84 -1.61 -9.90 3.44
C TYR A 84 -0.55 -10.53 4.35
N PHE A 85 0.14 -11.55 3.88
CA PHE A 85 1.26 -12.15 4.60
C PHE A 85 2.36 -11.13 4.92
N VAL A 86 2.82 -10.36 3.94
CA VAL A 86 3.84 -9.32 4.14
C VAL A 86 3.39 -8.30 5.19
N GLN A 87 2.11 -7.90 5.17
CA GLN A 87 1.54 -7.01 6.18
C GLN A 87 1.53 -7.65 7.58
N CYS A 88 1.11 -8.92 7.71
CA CYS A 88 1.13 -9.64 8.97
C CYS A 88 2.55 -9.81 9.51
N ALA A 89 3.48 -10.28 8.68
CA ALA A 89 4.88 -10.48 9.04
C ALA A 89 5.55 -9.17 9.48
N ARG A 90 5.34 -8.07 8.73
CA ARG A 90 5.82 -6.75 9.13
C ARG A 90 5.25 -6.34 10.48
N THR A 91 3.97 -6.64 10.74
CA THR A 91 3.34 -6.29 12.01
C THR A 91 3.94 -7.08 13.18
N VAL A 92 4.13 -8.39 13.01
CA VAL A 92 4.76 -9.28 14.01
C VAL A 92 6.18 -8.82 14.35
N HIS A 93 6.98 -8.40 13.37
CA HIS A 93 8.36 -7.99 13.60
C HIS A 93 8.52 -6.55 14.11
N ALA A 94 7.54 -5.67 13.90
CA ALA A 94 7.66 -4.23 14.19
C ALA A 94 6.78 -3.73 15.34
N HIS A 95 5.79 -4.50 15.80
CA HIS A 95 4.83 -4.09 16.83
C HIS A 95 4.73 -5.08 17.97
N ASN A 96 4.47 -4.57 19.18
CA ASN A 96 4.07 -5.40 20.30
C ASN A 96 2.61 -5.84 20.11
N LEU A 97 2.42 -7.07 19.65
CA LEU A 97 1.10 -7.68 19.50
C LEU A 97 0.57 -8.13 20.87
N LEU A 98 -0.57 -7.57 21.28
CA LEU A 98 -1.22 -7.90 22.54
C LEU A 98 -2.07 -9.17 22.39
N SER A 99 -1.86 -10.16 23.25
CA SER A 99 -2.65 -11.41 23.23
C SER A 99 -4.14 -11.19 23.53
N SER A 100 -4.50 -10.06 24.12
CA SER A 100 -5.88 -9.67 24.40
C SER A 100 -6.61 -9.08 23.18
N SER A 101 -5.89 -8.67 22.12
CA SER A 101 -6.47 -8.19 20.88
C SER A 101 -6.74 -9.36 19.94
N SER A 102 -8.00 -9.55 19.53
CA SER A 102 -8.38 -10.60 18.58
C SER A 102 -7.70 -10.44 17.22
N THR A 103 -7.52 -9.19 16.77
CA THR A 103 -6.82 -8.85 15.52
C THR A 103 -5.34 -9.19 15.60
N ASP A 104 -4.69 -8.92 16.74
CA ASP A 104 -3.27 -9.21 16.95
C ASP A 104 -3.04 -10.72 17.02
N ALA A 105 -3.91 -11.45 17.72
CA ALA A 105 -3.88 -12.90 17.80
C ALA A 105 -4.06 -13.55 16.42
N GLN A 106 -4.97 -13.04 15.58
CA GLN A 106 -5.15 -13.51 14.21
C GLN A 106 -3.91 -13.25 13.35
N THR A 107 -3.33 -12.05 13.46
CA THR A 107 -2.13 -11.65 12.72
C THR A 107 -0.95 -12.56 13.05
N LYS A 108 -0.73 -12.81 14.35
CA LYS A 108 0.32 -13.71 14.84
C LYS A 108 0.09 -15.14 14.37
N ARG A 109 -1.14 -15.66 14.50
CA ARG A 109 -1.49 -17.01 14.06
C ARG A 109 -1.26 -17.22 12.56
N TYR A 110 -1.64 -16.24 11.73
CA TYR A 110 -1.43 -16.34 10.28
C TYR A 110 0.06 -16.41 9.93
N TYR A 111 0.88 -15.57 10.56
CA TYR A 111 2.33 -15.61 10.42
C TYR A 111 2.94 -16.95 10.85
N GLU A 112 2.52 -17.49 12.00
CA GLU A 112 2.99 -18.79 12.52
C GLU A 112 2.62 -19.95 11.59
N ILE A 113 1.41 -19.96 11.04
CA ILE A 113 0.98 -20.98 10.06
C ILE A 113 1.85 -20.89 8.81
N TRP A 114 2.00 -19.70 8.23
CA TRP A 114 2.77 -19.52 7.01
C TRP A 114 4.25 -19.92 7.20
N THR A 115 4.86 -19.53 8.32
CA THR A 115 6.25 -19.88 8.63
C THR A 115 6.43 -21.37 8.91
N MET A 116 5.44 -22.04 9.50
CA MET A 116 5.46 -23.49 9.67
C MET A 116 5.35 -24.23 8.33
N GLU A 117 4.46 -23.79 7.45
CA GLU A 117 4.24 -24.38 6.12
C GLU A 117 5.44 -24.22 5.19
N ASN A 118 6.09 -23.05 5.21
CA ASN A 118 7.19 -22.73 4.30
C ASN A 118 8.58 -22.98 4.91
N GLY A 119 8.73 -22.85 6.23
CA GLY A 119 9.99 -23.01 6.97
C GLY A 119 10.20 -24.40 7.56
N GLY A 120 9.13 -25.13 7.85
CA GLY A 120 9.16 -26.44 8.53
C GLY A 120 9.31 -26.36 10.05
N LYS A 121 9.58 -27.51 10.68
CA LYS A 121 9.75 -27.65 12.14
C LYS A 121 11.03 -28.48 12.45
N PRO A 122 12.10 -27.88 13.00
CA PRO A 122 12.25 -26.45 13.34
C PRO A 122 12.23 -25.53 12.10
N CYS A 123 11.86 -24.27 12.30
CA CYS A 123 11.75 -23.28 11.23
C CYS A 123 13.11 -23.02 10.58
N SER A 124 13.18 -23.10 9.24
CA SER A 124 14.32 -22.71 8.44
C SER A 124 14.09 -21.35 7.80
N TRP A 125 14.81 -20.33 8.26
CA TRP A 125 14.75 -18.97 7.70
C TRP A 125 15.14 -18.90 6.23
N GLU A 126 16.03 -19.78 5.79
CA GLU A 126 16.38 -19.92 4.38
C GLU A 126 15.18 -20.36 3.53
N LYS A 127 14.44 -21.38 3.99
CA LYS A 127 13.24 -21.83 3.28
C LYS A 127 12.15 -20.76 3.27
N CYS A 128 11.91 -20.10 4.41
CA CYS A 128 10.98 -18.97 4.49
C CYS A 128 11.36 -17.83 3.52
N SER A 129 12.63 -17.43 3.51
CA SER A 129 13.12 -16.35 2.64
C SER A 129 12.97 -16.70 1.17
N LYS A 130 13.36 -17.91 0.77
CA LYS A 130 13.21 -18.38 -0.61
C LYS A 130 11.74 -18.50 -1.03
N ALA A 131 10.88 -18.98 -0.14
CA ALA A 131 9.44 -19.08 -0.40
C ALA A 131 8.82 -17.69 -0.62
N LEU A 132 9.11 -16.72 0.25
CA LEU A 132 8.62 -15.36 0.11
C LEU A 132 9.12 -14.71 -1.19
N ILE A 133 10.42 -14.82 -1.49
CA ILE A 133 11.00 -14.28 -2.73
C ILE A 133 10.34 -14.91 -3.96
N LYS A 134 10.12 -16.23 -3.97
CA LYS A 134 9.42 -16.91 -5.05
C LYS A 134 7.99 -16.40 -5.22
N SER A 135 7.24 -16.26 -4.13
CA SER A 135 5.86 -15.74 -4.20
C SER A 135 5.82 -14.30 -4.73
N MET A 136 6.79 -13.48 -4.35
CA MET A 136 6.94 -12.12 -4.89
C MET A 136 7.28 -12.11 -6.38
N ASP A 137 8.21 -12.97 -6.81
CA ASP A 137 8.58 -13.12 -8.22
C ASP A 137 7.36 -13.48 -9.07
N GLU A 138 6.57 -14.43 -8.59
CA GLU A 138 5.35 -14.86 -9.26
C GLU A 138 4.32 -13.72 -9.34
N VAL A 139 4.12 -12.94 -8.27
CA VAL A 139 3.23 -11.76 -8.29
C VAL A 139 3.72 -10.70 -9.29
N LEU A 140 5.02 -10.42 -9.34
CA LEU A 140 5.57 -9.45 -10.29
C LEU A 140 5.45 -9.94 -11.73
N CYS A 141 5.62 -11.24 -12.00
CA CYS A 141 5.34 -11.82 -13.32
C CYS A 141 3.88 -11.59 -13.72
N GLU A 142 2.94 -11.84 -12.81
CA GLU A 142 1.51 -11.62 -13.06
C GLU A 142 1.20 -10.15 -13.37
N PHE A 143 1.88 -9.20 -12.71
CA PHE A 143 1.77 -7.78 -13.06
C PHE A 143 2.30 -7.48 -14.46
N GLN A 144 3.52 -7.95 -14.79
CA GLN A 144 4.11 -7.75 -16.12
C GLN A 144 3.20 -8.30 -17.22
N ASP A 145 2.66 -9.50 -17.02
CA ASP A 145 1.73 -10.12 -17.96
C ASP A 145 0.42 -9.34 -18.08
N GLY A 146 -0.14 -8.90 -16.95
CA GLY A 146 -1.38 -8.11 -16.93
C GLY A 146 -1.23 -6.79 -17.70
N TRP A 147 -0.11 -6.11 -17.52
CA TRP A 147 0.21 -4.89 -18.27
C TRP A 147 0.43 -5.15 -19.76
N ARG A 148 1.21 -6.18 -20.11
CA ARG A 148 1.46 -6.56 -21.50
C ARG A 148 0.15 -6.83 -22.24
N LEU A 149 -0.68 -7.74 -21.71
CA LEU A 149 -1.95 -8.15 -22.32
C LEU A 149 -2.90 -6.96 -22.52
N ARG A 150 -3.02 -6.07 -21.54
CA ARG A 150 -3.90 -4.88 -21.63
C ARG A 150 -3.33 -3.75 -22.48
N SER A 151 -2.04 -3.83 -22.85
CA SER A 151 -1.37 -2.82 -23.68
C SER A 151 -1.24 -3.25 -25.16
N GLU A 152 -1.68 -4.47 -25.51
CA GLU A 152 -1.65 -4.98 -26.89
C GLU A 152 -2.64 -4.25 -27.81
N ASP A 153 -3.82 -3.88 -27.30
CA ASP A 153 -4.83 -3.09 -28.01
C ASP A 153 -4.75 -1.61 -27.63
N GLU A 154 -4.76 -0.73 -28.63
CA GLU A 154 -4.61 0.72 -28.44
C GLU A 154 -5.73 1.34 -27.61
N SER A 155 -6.98 0.90 -27.82
CA SER A 155 -8.14 1.44 -27.11
C SER A 155 -8.12 1.02 -25.65
N ASP A 156 -7.87 -0.27 -25.39
CA ASP A 156 -7.72 -0.81 -24.04
C ASP A 156 -6.58 -0.15 -23.29
N ARG A 157 -5.45 0.08 -23.98
CA ARG A 157 -4.29 0.78 -23.44
C ARG A 157 -4.65 2.20 -23.02
N GLN A 158 -5.35 2.97 -23.87
CA GLN A 158 -5.77 4.33 -23.55
C GLN A 158 -6.79 4.39 -22.41
N GLU A 159 -7.69 3.44 -22.30
CA GLU A 159 -8.62 3.32 -21.17
C GLU A 159 -7.86 3.00 -19.87
N LEU A 160 -6.97 2.01 -19.91
CA LEU A 160 -6.13 1.59 -18.79
C LEU A 160 -5.33 2.76 -18.21
N TRP A 161 -4.74 3.59 -19.06
CA TRP A 161 -3.97 4.75 -18.62
C TRP A 161 -4.84 5.87 -18.07
N ARG A 162 -6.02 6.13 -18.65
CA ARG A 162 -7.00 7.07 -18.07
C ARG A 162 -7.43 6.63 -16.68
N ASP A 163 -7.67 5.34 -16.48
CA ASP A 163 -8.00 4.77 -15.18
C ASP A 163 -6.85 4.91 -14.18
N TYR A 164 -5.61 4.67 -14.63
CA TYR A 164 -4.43 4.86 -13.80
C TYR A 164 -4.22 6.32 -13.39
N GLU A 165 -4.32 7.27 -14.34
CA GLU A 165 -4.22 8.71 -14.04
C GLU A 165 -5.30 9.19 -13.09
N SER A 166 -6.52 8.64 -13.21
CA SER A 166 -7.62 8.90 -12.27
C SER A 166 -7.29 8.36 -10.88
N GLU A 167 -6.78 7.13 -10.78
CA GLU A 167 -6.35 6.55 -9.50
C GLU A 167 -5.19 7.35 -8.89
N LYS A 168 -4.20 7.76 -9.68
CA LYS A 168 -3.05 8.55 -9.22
C LYS A 168 -3.50 9.86 -8.59
N ARG A 169 -4.44 10.58 -9.24
CA ARG A 169 -5.00 11.84 -8.73
C ARG A 169 -5.81 11.66 -7.45
N THR A 170 -6.45 10.51 -7.30
CA THR A 170 -7.42 10.25 -6.22
C THR A 170 -6.88 9.36 -5.09
N SER A 171 -5.68 8.83 -5.26
CA SER A 171 -4.95 8.03 -4.28
C SER A 171 -4.27 8.93 -3.26
N TRP A 172 -5.03 9.40 -2.28
CA TRP A 172 -4.45 10.17 -1.18
C TRP A 172 -4.10 9.25 -0.02
N ASP A 173 -2.87 9.34 0.46
CA ASP A 173 -2.44 8.70 1.68
C ASP A 173 -3.11 9.34 2.88
N ALA A 174 -3.24 8.55 3.95
CA ALA A 174 -4.00 8.97 5.12
C ALA A 174 -3.40 10.21 5.81
N HIS A 175 -2.09 10.42 5.69
CA HIS A 175 -1.39 11.58 6.23
C HIS A 175 -1.55 12.84 5.37
N GLU A 176 -1.88 12.70 4.08
CA GLU A 176 -2.16 13.87 3.22
C GLU A 176 -3.41 14.63 3.67
N PHE A 177 -4.24 14.02 4.51
CA PHE A 177 -5.39 14.68 5.14
C PHE A 177 -5.04 15.46 6.42
N ASP A 178 -3.90 15.16 7.05
CA ASP A 178 -3.49 15.74 8.34
C ASP A 178 -3.42 17.28 8.32
N PRO A 179 -2.94 17.95 7.25
CA PRO A 179 -2.95 19.41 7.18
C PRO A 179 -4.36 20.01 7.23
N PHE A 180 -5.34 19.40 6.56
CA PHE A 180 -6.73 19.91 6.57
C PHE A 180 -7.40 19.70 7.93
N VAL A 181 -7.14 18.56 8.57
CA VAL A 181 -7.64 18.26 9.92
C VAL A 181 -7.06 19.24 10.93
N THR A 182 -5.75 19.46 10.88
CA THR A 182 -5.05 20.37 11.78
C THR A 182 -5.50 21.81 11.58
N GLN A 183 -5.65 22.25 10.32
CA GLN A 183 -6.17 23.58 10.02
C GLN A 183 -7.58 23.78 10.62
N ALA A 184 -8.50 22.84 10.38
CA ALA A 184 -9.86 22.95 10.89
C ALA A 184 -9.94 22.86 12.42
N ALA A 185 -9.07 22.07 13.07
CA ALA A 185 -8.98 22.02 14.52
C ALA A 185 -8.49 23.34 15.12
N ASN A 186 -7.49 23.97 14.48
CA ASN A 186 -7.00 25.31 14.88
C ASN A 186 -8.10 26.37 14.72
N GLU A 187 -8.85 26.33 13.62
CA GLU A 187 -10.01 27.22 13.41
C GLU A 187 -11.11 26.98 14.46
N ALA A 188 -11.28 25.74 14.94
CA ALA A 188 -12.17 25.40 16.05
C ALA A 188 -11.58 25.70 17.45
N GLN A 189 -10.38 26.28 17.53
CA GLN A 189 -9.68 26.58 18.79
C GLN A 189 -9.48 25.33 19.69
N LEU A 190 -9.27 24.16 19.07
CA LEU A 190 -9.03 22.91 19.79
C LEU A 190 -7.55 22.77 20.14
N GLU A 191 -7.21 23.04 21.40
CA GLU A 191 -5.88 22.78 21.94
C GLU A 191 -5.62 21.28 22.10
N ASP A 192 -4.36 20.85 21.92
CA ASP A 192 -3.92 19.45 22.04
C ASP A 192 -4.71 18.42 21.19
N PHE A 193 -5.27 18.87 20.05
CA PHE A 193 -6.07 18.02 19.18
C PHE A 193 -5.25 16.91 18.49
N ASN A 194 -5.66 15.66 18.68
CA ASN A 194 -5.01 14.51 18.04
C ASN A 194 -5.60 14.24 16.64
N SER A 195 -5.07 14.93 15.62
CA SER A 195 -5.47 14.78 14.21
C SER A 195 -5.42 13.33 13.72
N ALA A 196 -4.41 12.57 14.16
CA ALA A 196 -4.20 11.18 13.75
C ALA A 196 -5.26 10.22 14.33
N ALA A 197 -5.69 10.44 15.58
CA ALA A 197 -6.79 9.68 16.18
C ALA A 197 -8.11 10.04 15.50
N PHE A 198 -8.38 11.33 15.30
CA PHE A 198 -9.61 11.80 14.65
C PHE A 198 -9.78 11.20 13.25
N ARG A 199 -8.75 11.24 12.40
CA ARG A 199 -8.88 10.68 11.03
C ARG A 199 -9.09 9.16 10.98
N LYS A 200 -8.59 8.43 11.97
CA LYS A 200 -8.72 6.96 12.04
C LYS A 200 -10.11 6.53 12.51
N GLU A 201 -10.75 7.35 13.33
CA GLU A 201 -12.09 7.06 13.83
C GLU A 201 -13.14 7.11 12.70
N GLY A 202 -14.08 6.15 12.73
CA GLY A 202 -15.25 6.15 11.85
C GLY A 202 -14.97 6.00 10.35
N ASN A 203 -13.81 5.43 9.96
CA ASN A 203 -13.40 5.30 8.55
C ASN A 203 -13.42 6.63 7.78
N ARG A 204 -13.09 7.74 8.46
CA ARG A 204 -13.07 9.08 7.86
C ARG A 204 -12.17 9.16 6.63
N VAL A 205 -10.95 8.62 6.70
CA VAL A 205 -10.01 8.58 5.57
C VAL A 205 -10.62 7.95 4.32
N GLU A 206 -11.29 6.81 4.43
CA GLU A 206 -11.96 6.15 3.30
C GLU A 206 -13.11 7.01 2.73
N ARG A 207 -13.85 7.72 3.59
CA ARG A 207 -14.91 8.64 3.15
C ARG A 207 -14.32 9.85 2.42
N TRP A 208 -13.25 10.45 2.93
CA TRP A 208 -12.58 11.57 2.27
C TRP A 208 -11.93 11.14 0.95
N ARG A 209 -11.33 9.95 0.88
CA ARG A 209 -10.85 9.37 -0.39
C ARG A 209 -11.96 9.20 -1.42
N LYS A 210 -13.15 8.75 -1.02
CA LYS A 210 -14.31 8.69 -1.91
C LYS A 210 -14.71 10.08 -2.41
N LEU A 211 -14.66 11.09 -1.54
CA LEU A 211 -14.96 12.47 -1.91
C LEU A 211 -13.98 13.00 -2.98
N VAL A 212 -12.68 12.77 -2.80
CA VAL A 212 -11.64 13.20 -3.76
C VAL A 212 -11.91 12.69 -5.18
N ARG A 213 -12.50 11.49 -5.33
CA ARG A 213 -12.82 10.88 -6.64
C ARG A 213 -13.86 11.63 -7.46
N TYR A 214 -14.64 12.52 -6.86
CA TYR A 214 -15.62 13.32 -7.60
C TYR A 214 -15.01 14.54 -8.31
N PHE A 215 -13.71 14.79 -8.16
CA PHE A 215 -13.06 15.99 -8.69
C PHE A 215 -12.01 15.66 -9.76
N GLY A 216 -12.01 16.43 -10.86
CA GLY A 216 -11.07 16.25 -11.97
C GLY A 216 -9.67 16.83 -11.72
N SER A 217 -9.51 17.69 -10.72
CA SER A 217 -8.22 18.28 -10.33
C SER A 217 -7.97 18.18 -8.83
N ARG A 218 -6.70 18.04 -8.46
CA ARG A 218 -6.24 18.01 -7.06
C ARG A 218 -6.68 19.26 -6.31
N GLU A 219 -6.51 20.44 -6.89
CA GLU A 219 -6.92 21.71 -6.26
C GLU A 219 -8.42 21.74 -5.91
N SER A 220 -9.27 21.23 -6.80
CA SER A 220 -10.72 21.18 -6.54
C SER A 220 -11.04 20.18 -5.42
N ALA A 221 -10.37 19.03 -5.42
CA ALA A 221 -10.49 18.03 -4.36
C ALA A 221 -10.04 18.58 -3.00
N GLU A 222 -8.92 19.31 -2.94
CA GLU A 222 -8.41 19.94 -1.70
C GLU A 222 -9.41 20.92 -1.11
N LYS A 223 -10.01 21.79 -1.95
CA LYS A 223 -11.06 22.72 -1.51
C LYS A 223 -12.27 21.99 -0.93
N ALA A 224 -12.71 20.91 -1.56
CA ALA A 224 -13.86 20.13 -1.09
C ALA A 224 -13.56 19.35 0.18
N VAL A 225 -12.40 18.67 0.25
CA VAL A 225 -11.93 17.94 1.42
C VAL A 225 -11.79 18.88 2.62
N ARG A 226 -11.19 20.06 2.44
CA ARG A 226 -11.10 21.08 3.49
C ARG A 226 -12.46 21.43 4.07
N ARG A 227 -13.44 21.75 3.23
CA ARG A 227 -14.80 22.10 3.66
C ARG A 227 -15.48 20.96 4.42
N VAL A 228 -15.37 19.73 3.94
CA VAL A 228 -15.98 18.57 4.59
C VAL A 228 -15.33 18.29 5.94
N ILE A 229 -14.00 18.30 6.02
CA ILE A 229 -13.27 18.08 7.28
C ILE A 229 -13.60 19.17 8.30
N GLN A 230 -13.64 20.43 7.86
CA GLN A 230 -14.02 21.56 8.71
C GLN A 230 -15.44 21.41 9.27
N ALA A 231 -16.41 21.08 8.41
CA ALA A 231 -17.78 20.82 8.83
C ALA A 231 -17.86 19.64 9.80
N GLU A 232 -17.11 18.56 9.56
CA GLU A 232 -17.07 17.40 10.48
C GLU A 232 -16.51 17.77 11.86
N ILE A 233 -15.44 18.58 11.92
CA ILE A 233 -14.88 19.05 13.19
C ILE A 233 -15.87 19.96 13.91
N PHE A 234 -16.44 20.96 13.24
CA PHE A 234 -17.39 21.89 13.86
C PHE A 234 -18.67 21.19 14.33
N ASN A 235 -19.15 20.19 13.58
CA ASN A 235 -20.30 19.39 14.01
C ASN A 235 -20.00 18.49 15.22
N THR A 236 -18.74 18.07 15.40
CA THR A 236 -18.35 17.17 16.49
C THR A 236 -18.02 17.94 17.77
N PHE A 237 -17.33 19.07 17.64
CA PHE A 237 -16.75 19.80 18.78
C PHE A 237 -17.33 21.21 18.99
N GLY A 238 -18.18 21.68 18.09
CA GLY A 238 -18.70 23.05 18.07
C GLY A 238 -17.91 23.97 17.14
N ALA A 239 -18.59 24.99 16.63
CA ALA A 239 -17.93 26.12 15.98
C ALA A 239 -17.33 27.04 17.07
N PRO A 240 -16.24 27.78 16.77
CA PRO A 240 -15.76 28.80 17.68
C PRO A 240 -16.90 29.79 17.97
N SER A 241 -17.13 30.08 19.24
CA SER A 241 -18.10 31.10 19.63
C SER A 241 -17.53 32.45 19.19
N ASP A 242 -18.27 33.24 18.42
CA ASP A 242 -17.87 34.62 18.12
C ASP A 242 -17.70 35.36 19.46
N VAL A 243 -16.45 35.68 19.82
CA VAL A 243 -16.10 36.56 20.96
C VAL A 243 -15.97 37.98 20.44
#